data_AF-A0A9X4AWQ1-F1
#
_entry.id   AF-A0A9X4AWQ1-F1
#
_cell.length_a   1.000
_cell.length_b   1.000
_cell.length_c   1.000
_cell.angle_alpha   90.00
_cell.angle_beta   90.00
_cell.angle_gamma   90.00
#
_symmetry.space_group_name_H-M   'P 1'
#
loop_
_entity.id
_entity.type
_entity.pdbx_description
1 polymer ?
#
loop_
_entity_poly.entity_id
_entity_poly.type
_entity_poly.pdbx_seq_one_letter_code
_entity_poly.pdbx_strand_id
1 'polypeptide(L)'
;MGGVGGTGGTGGTGGTGGAGGAGGTGGTGGTGGAGGAGGAGGAGGQAPMKPADCVDLPLAGIELLSQQEDTFNTSAPVPVIRTPSSLANISGDAALSDRLRFLFDGDLGVGVHTMDGDPTQALPDFKTKFVPNCNACAVFQEDLGSGNAYLKTFAAKSGQLEITALVTPHQTAGVARYVELREVVKDATTGAYSWVEGGQCYWIQEASYDGRRPKGCVPYTPNACPADQFCMPTNAVGTDGECVTGGAKLEGEACTRVSDTQWDSDCTLGLRCLDSGMGAICRKVCDLHAAAPGCPVGTHCGGGYNLCMDVAGLQQSGIDDATLGQTCATNPKALYCGGAGQPGTCWDDDGDDGPMAPICIPFASAPSQCVAPRTAGYIAYKSGIDQSTLFCIPPP
;
A
#
# COMPACT_ATOMS: atom_id res chain seq x y z
N MET A 1 -10.56 5.15 40.91
CA MET A 1 -10.54 3.68 41.09
C MET A 1 -10.73 3.06 39.72
N GLY A 2 -9.64 2.60 39.10
CA GLY A 2 -9.62 2.11 37.72
C GLY A 2 -10.11 0.67 37.64
N GLY A 3 -11.15 0.44 36.83
CA GLY A 3 -11.56 -0.90 36.44
C GLY A 3 -10.65 -1.42 35.33
N VAL A 4 -9.98 -2.54 35.59
CA VAL A 4 -9.15 -3.23 34.62
C VAL A 4 -10.09 -3.89 33.60
N GLY A 5 -10.03 -3.45 32.34
CA GLY A 5 -10.79 -4.04 31.23
C GLY A 5 -10.39 -5.49 31.00
N GLY A 6 -11.36 -6.38 31.03
CA GLY A 6 -11.15 -7.82 30.82
C GLY A 6 -10.66 -8.10 29.39
N THR A 7 -9.64 -8.95 29.27
CA THR A 7 -9.20 -9.52 28.01
C THR A 7 -10.33 -10.39 27.42
N GLY A 8 -10.76 -10.08 26.20
CA GLY A 8 -11.72 -10.89 25.45
C GLY A 8 -11.23 -12.33 25.32
N GLY A 9 -12.12 -13.29 25.58
CA GLY A 9 -11.79 -14.71 25.50
C GLY A 9 -11.41 -15.10 24.08
N THR A 10 -10.25 -15.73 23.92
CA THR A 10 -9.87 -16.41 22.69
C THR A 10 -10.85 -17.54 22.43
N GLY A 11 -11.52 -17.54 21.27
CA GLY A 11 -12.37 -18.64 20.84
C GLY A 11 -11.59 -19.96 20.89
N GLY A 12 -12.19 -20.99 21.50
CA GLY A 12 -11.55 -22.29 21.65
C GLY A 12 -11.18 -22.86 20.28
N THR A 13 -9.93 -23.29 20.12
CA THR A 13 -9.50 -24.09 18.97
C THR A 13 -10.30 -25.39 18.96
N GLY A 14 -11.04 -25.64 17.88
CA GLY A 14 -11.71 -26.93 17.67
C GLY A 14 -10.69 -28.07 17.76
N GLY A 15 -11.02 -29.11 18.53
CA GLY A 15 -10.11 -30.23 18.76
C GLY A 15 -9.69 -30.89 17.45
N THR A 16 -8.39 -31.06 17.25
CA THR A 16 -7.85 -31.86 16.14
C THR A 16 -8.30 -33.31 16.31
N GLY A 17 -9.03 -33.85 15.33
CA GLY A 17 -9.36 -35.27 15.27
C GLY A 17 -8.08 -36.11 15.35
N GLY A 18 -8.09 -37.14 16.20
CA GLY A 18 -6.93 -37.99 16.44
C GLY A 18 -6.41 -38.67 15.16
N ALA A 19 -5.09 -38.74 15.01
CA ALA A 19 -4.45 -39.50 13.95
C ALA A 19 -4.78 -41.00 14.09
N GLY A 20 -5.35 -41.59 13.03
CA GLY A 20 -5.61 -43.03 12.96
C GLY A 20 -4.30 -43.81 12.96
N GLY A 21 -4.11 -44.67 13.96
CA GLY A 21 -2.96 -45.59 14.03
C GLY A 21 -3.04 -46.66 12.94
N ALA A 22 -1.91 -46.93 12.30
CA ALA A 22 -1.76 -48.02 11.35
C ALA A 22 -1.52 -49.36 12.08
N GLY A 23 -2.26 -50.39 11.69
CA GLY A 23 -1.91 -51.80 11.88
C GLY A 23 -2.51 -52.48 13.11
N GLY A 24 -3.49 -53.37 12.87
CA GLY A 24 -3.97 -54.32 13.87
C GLY A 24 -5.36 -54.85 13.55
N THR A 25 -5.43 -56.07 13.01
CA THR A 25 -6.66 -56.85 12.89
C THR A 25 -7.26 -57.13 14.27
N GLY A 26 -8.55 -56.80 14.45
CA GLY A 26 -9.39 -57.37 15.50
C GLY A 26 -9.80 -56.38 16.61
N GLY A 27 -10.95 -55.74 16.45
CA GLY A 27 -11.63 -55.00 17.51
C GLY A 27 -12.90 -54.33 16.99
N THR A 28 -14.06 -54.69 17.53
CA THR A 28 -15.34 -54.04 17.24
C THR A 28 -15.25 -52.55 17.58
N GLY A 29 -15.51 -51.69 16.60
CA GLY A 29 -15.41 -50.23 16.72
C GLY A 29 -16.31 -49.68 17.82
N GLY A 30 -15.72 -48.91 18.74
CA GLY A 30 -16.45 -48.12 19.71
C GLY A 30 -17.21 -46.99 19.02
N THR A 31 -18.42 -46.73 19.47
CA THR A 31 -19.22 -45.58 19.03
C THR A 31 -18.49 -44.29 19.42
N GLY A 32 -18.16 -43.46 18.42
CA GLY A 32 -17.57 -42.14 18.65
C GLY A 32 -18.49 -41.31 19.53
N GLY A 33 -17.94 -40.75 20.61
CA GLY A 33 -18.68 -39.87 21.51
C GLY A 33 -19.22 -38.65 20.76
N ALA A 34 -20.43 -38.22 21.11
CA ALA A 34 -21.01 -37.00 20.57
C ALA A 34 -20.05 -35.83 20.87
N GLY A 35 -19.64 -35.10 19.83
CA GLY A 35 -18.85 -33.88 19.98
C GLY A 35 -19.57 -32.90 20.91
N GLY A 36 -18.84 -32.33 21.86
CA GLY A 36 -19.39 -31.34 22.77
C GLY A 36 -19.99 -30.17 22.00
N ALA A 37 -21.17 -29.70 22.42
CA ALA A 37 -21.77 -28.49 21.88
C ALA A 37 -20.76 -27.34 22.04
N GLY A 38 -20.43 -26.66 20.93
CA GLY A 38 -19.59 -25.48 20.95
C GLY A 38 -20.16 -24.46 21.93
N GLY A 39 -19.30 -23.87 22.77
CA GLY A 39 -19.72 -22.85 23.73
C GLY A 39 -20.42 -21.69 23.03
N ALA A 40 -21.46 -21.14 23.66
CA ALA A 40 -22.10 -19.92 23.19
C ALA A 40 -21.03 -18.82 23.08
N GLY A 41 -20.90 -18.21 21.90
CA GLY A 41 -20.02 -17.07 21.69
C GLY A 41 -20.31 -15.99 22.72
N GLY A 42 -19.28 -15.42 23.33
CA GLY A 42 -19.43 -14.37 24.34
C GLY A 42 -20.21 -13.18 23.77
N ALA A 43 -21.03 -12.56 24.62
CA ALA A 43 -21.70 -11.30 24.27
C ALA A 43 -20.64 -10.28 23.82
N GLY A 44 -20.83 -9.70 22.63
CA GLY A 44 -19.90 -8.73 22.06
C GLY A 44 -19.61 -7.59 23.06
N GLY A 45 -18.34 -7.19 23.14
CA GLY A 45 -17.92 -6.08 23.99
C GLY A 45 -18.69 -4.80 23.67
N GLN A 46 -18.90 -3.96 24.69
CA GLN A 46 -19.51 -2.64 24.50
C GLN A 46 -18.65 -1.81 23.52
N ALA A 47 -19.30 -1.04 22.65
CA ALA A 47 -18.62 -0.13 21.73
C ALA A 47 -17.77 0.88 22.53
N PRO A 48 -16.58 1.29 22.01
CA PRO A 48 -15.79 2.34 22.63
C PRO A 48 -16.61 3.62 22.81
N MET A 49 -16.49 4.24 24.00
CA MET A 49 -17.12 5.53 24.26
C MET A 49 -16.18 6.66 23.81
N LYS A 50 -16.74 7.69 23.17
CA LYS A 50 -16.02 8.93 22.84
C LYS A 50 -15.40 9.53 24.12
N PRO A 51 -14.08 9.83 24.15
CA PRO A 51 -13.49 10.52 25.29
C PRO A 51 -14.12 11.91 25.50
N ALA A 52 -14.31 12.31 26.76
CA ALA A 52 -15.08 13.50 27.10
C ALA A 52 -14.48 14.82 26.58
N ASP A 53 -13.18 14.83 26.28
CA ASP A 53 -12.42 15.96 25.77
C ASP A 53 -12.29 15.99 24.25
N CYS A 54 -12.80 14.96 23.55
CA CYS A 54 -12.78 14.90 22.10
C CYS A 54 -14.06 15.50 21.50
N VAL A 55 -13.88 16.32 20.47
CA VAL A 55 -14.98 16.85 19.66
C VAL A 55 -15.21 15.97 18.44
N ASP A 56 -16.46 15.87 17.97
CA ASP A 56 -16.74 15.08 16.76
C ASP A 56 -16.10 15.75 15.54
N LEU A 57 -15.42 14.98 14.71
CA LEU A 57 -14.92 15.40 13.41
C LEU A 57 -15.90 14.90 12.33
N PRO A 58 -16.81 15.76 11.84
CA PRO A 58 -17.83 15.32 10.90
C PRO A 58 -17.20 15.06 9.53
N LEU A 59 -17.30 13.82 9.06
CA LEU A 59 -16.92 13.44 7.70
C LEU A 59 -18.15 13.32 6.77
N ALA A 60 -19.29 13.85 7.21
CA ALA A 60 -20.52 13.85 6.42
C ALA A 60 -20.32 14.70 5.16
N GLY A 61 -20.56 14.09 3.98
CA GLY A 61 -20.36 14.76 2.68
C GLY A 61 -18.90 14.82 2.23
N ILE A 62 -17.97 14.25 3.00
CA ILE A 62 -16.57 14.08 2.59
C ILE A 62 -16.43 12.70 1.96
N GLU A 63 -16.16 12.68 0.66
CA GLU A 63 -15.74 11.46 -0.01
C GLU A 63 -14.31 11.13 0.39
N LEU A 64 -14.02 9.87 0.69
CA LEU A 64 -12.67 9.41 0.92
C LEU A 64 -12.20 8.68 -0.35
N LEU A 65 -11.12 9.19 -0.94
CA LEU A 65 -10.52 8.66 -2.16
C LEU A 65 -9.38 7.73 -1.81
N SER A 66 -9.24 6.65 -2.59
CA SER A 66 -7.98 5.93 -2.64
C SER A 66 -6.95 6.72 -3.45
N GLN A 67 -5.66 6.42 -3.25
CA GLN A 67 -4.51 7.16 -3.79
C GLN A 67 -4.55 7.46 -5.30
N GLN A 68 -5.39 6.81 -6.11
CA GLN A 68 -5.38 6.93 -7.56
C GLN A 68 -6.35 7.94 -8.20
N GLU A 69 -7.24 8.60 -7.45
CA GLU A 69 -8.39 9.22 -8.13
C GLU A 69 -8.22 10.59 -8.79
N ASP A 70 -7.10 11.33 -8.69
CA ASP A 70 -7.11 12.64 -9.38
C ASP A 70 -5.77 13.32 -9.72
N THR A 71 -4.64 12.65 -9.54
CA THR A 71 -3.31 13.06 -9.99
C THR A 71 -2.35 12.04 -9.43
N PHE A 72 -1.32 11.69 -10.20
CA PHE A 72 -0.21 10.85 -9.76
C PHE A 72 0.51 11.46 -8.56
N ASN A 73 -0.09 11.35 -7.37
CA ASN A 73 0.64 11.51 -6.12
C ASN A 73 1.20 10.13 -5.77
N THR A 74 2.10 9.67 -6.63
CA THR A 74 2.93 8.45 -6.50
C THR A 74 3.82 8.50 -5.27
N SER A 75 3.78 9.58 -4.50
CA SER A 75 4.57 9.79 -3.30
C SER A 75 4.13 9.02 -2.06
N ALA A 76 2.89 8.50 -2.03
CA ALA A 76 2.42 7.80 -0.83
C ALA A 76 2.86 6.32 -0.90
N PRO A 77 3.65 5.84 0.07
CA PRO A 77 4.27 4.52 0.02
C PRO A 77 3.26 3.38 0.15
N VAL A 78 2.25 3.58 0.97
CA VAL A 78 1.28 2.56 1.38
C VAL A 78 -0.08 2.87 0.79
N PRO A 79 -1.00 1.90 0.74
CA PRO A 79 -2.41 2.19 0.57
C PRO A 79 -2.86 3.30 1.51
N VAL A 80 -3.41 4.36 0.92
CA VAL A 80 -3.94 5.50 1.65
C VAL A 80 -5.36 5.76 1.20
N ILE A 81 -6.26 5.82 2.17
CA ILE A 81 -7.60 6.40 2.05
C ILE A 81 -7.49 7.84 2.55
N ARG A 82 -7.90 8.82 1.75
CA ARG A 82 -7.72 10.24 2.09
C ARG A 82 -8.87 11.11 1.65
N THR A 83 -8.94 12.30 2.21
CA THR A 83 -9.82 13.34 1.68
C THR A 83 -9.29 13.87 0.33
N PRO A 84 -10.18 14.26 -0.61
CA PRO A 84 -9.80 14.94 -1.84
C PRO A 84 -8.94 16.15 -1.55
N SER A 85 -7.93 16.38 -2.38
CA SER A 85 -7.07 17.56 -2.27
C SER A 85 -7.79 18.88 -2.53
N SER A 86 -9.00 18.82 -3.10
CA SER A 86 -9.83 19.97 -3.45
C SER A 86 -10.81 20.41 -2.36
N LEU A 87 -10.93 19.68 -1.25
CA LEU A 87 -11.83 20.07 -0.16
C LEU A 87 -11.24 21.25 0.63
N ALA A 88 -11.96 22.37 0.62
CA ALA A 88 -11.74 23.51 1.50
C ALA A 88 -12.20 23.13 2.91
N ASN A 89 -11.24 22.97 3.83
CA ASN A 89 -11.34 22.80 5.29
C ASN A 89 -12.36 21.75 5.83
N ILE A 90 -11.90 20.87 6.72
CA ILE A 90 -12.69 19.93 7.53
C ILE A 90 -12.93 20.51 8.93
N SER A 91 -11.90 21.14 9.50
CA SER A 91 -11.94 21.86 10.77
C SER A 91 -10.91 22.99 10.81
N GLY A 92 -11.09 24.00 11.67
CA GLY A 92 -10.14 25.10 11.78
C GLY A 92 -10.49 26.28 10.87
N ASP A 93 -9.50 26.82 10.15
CA ASP A 93 -9.66 27.99 9.29
C ASP A 93 -10.21 27.59 7.90
N ALA A 94 -11.46 27.97 7.64
CA ALA A 94 -12.15 27.70 6.37
C ALA A 94 -11.41 28.20 5.11
N ALA A 95 -10.44 29.12 5.24
CA ALA A 95 -9.60 29.57 4.14
C ALA A 95 -8.40 28.65 3.82
N LEU A 96 -8.10 27.69 4.70
CA LEU A 96 -6.94 26.80 4.59
C LEU A 96 -7.37 25.35 4.32
N SER A 97 -6.43 24.57 3.80
CA SER A 97 -6.69 23.17 3.41
C SER A 97 -6.32 22.20 4.51
N ASP A 98 -7.17 21.21 4.70
CA ASP A 98 -6.98 20.11 5.64
C ASP A 98 -6.74 18.80 4.91
N ARG A 99 -6.20 17.83 5.63
CA ARG A 99 -5.92 16.50 5.08
C ARG A 99 -6.06 15.41 6.13
N LEU A 100 -7.05 14.53 5.95
CA LEU A 100 -7.18 13.28 6.69
C LEU A 100 -6.66 12.12 5.82
N ARG A 101 -5.92 11.19 6.45
CA ARG A 101 -5.38 9.99 5.83
C ARG A 101 -5.56 8.81 6.76
N PHE A 102 -6.06 7.70 6.23
CA PHE A 102 -5.92 6.37 6.83
C PHE A 102 -4.89 5.60 6.03
N LEU A 103 -3.90 5.08 6.73
CA LEU A 103 -2.82 4.29 6.16
C LEU A 103 -2.97 2.86 6.67
N PHE A 104 -2.70 1.89 5.82
CA PHE A 104 -2.76 0.49 6.22
C PHE A 104 -1.82 -0.39 5.41
N ASP A 105 -1.49 -1.55 5.95
CA ASP A 105 -0.71 -2.57 5.25
C ASP A 105 -1.51 -3.09 4.06
N GLY A 106 -0.90 -3.16 2.88
CA GLY A 106 -1.56 -3.75 1.72
C GLY A 106 -1.89 -5.23 1.90
N ASP A 107 -1.20 -5.89 2.82
CA ASP A 107 -1.46 -7.28 3.19
C ASP A 107 -2.63 -7.44 4.19
N LEU A 108 -3.22 -6.35 4.67
CA LEU A 108 -4.45 -6.44 5.46
C LEU A 108 -5.57 -7.03 4.60
N GLY A 109 -6.00 -8.24 4.96
CA GLY A 109 -7.20 -8.84 4.40
C GLY A 109 -8.49 -8.14 4.85
N VAL A 110 -9.61 -8.60 4.30
CA VAL A 110 -10.95 -8.24 4.77
C VAL A 110 -11.10 -8.57 6.26
N GLY A 111 -11.63 -7.64 7.05
CA GLY A 111 -11.78 -7.78 8.49
C GLY A 111 -11.68 -6.46 9.23
N VAL A 112 -11.77 -6.54 10.56
CA VAL A 112 -11.64 -5.39 11.47
C VAL A 112 -10.23 -5.37 12.04
N HIS A 113 -9.54 -4.25 11.86
CA HIS A 113 -8.15 -4.05 12.28
C HIS A 113 -8.06 -2.89 13.27
N THR A 114 -7.38 -3.11 14.39
CA THR A 114 -7.14 -2.05 15.37
C THR A 114 -6.12 -1.06 14.81
N MET A 115 -6.37 0.23 14.98
CA MET A 115 -5.39 1.27 14.63
C MET A 115 -4.24 1.29 15.64
N ASP A 116 -3.03 1.46 15.14
CA ASP A 116 -1.83 1.67 15.95
C ASP A 116 -1.91 3.04 16.64
N GLY A 117 -1.63 3.04 17.95
CA GLY A 117 -1.67 4.22 18.81
C GLY A 117 -0.31 4.85 19.05
N ASP A 118 0.74 4.47 18.32
CA ASP A 118 2.04 5.13 18.35
C ASP A 118 2.13 6.18 17.24
N PRO A 119 2.19 7.48 17.57
CA PRO A 119 2.21 8.54 16.57
C PRO A 119 3.48 8.52 15.71
N THR A 120 4.58 7.95 16.21
CA THR A 120 5.83 7.82 15.45
C THR A 120 5.72 6.81 14.32
N GLN A 121 4.71 5.93 14.38
CA GLN A 121 4.45 4.98 13.31
C GLN A 121 3.59 5.54 12.20
N ALA A 122 2.65 6.43 12.53
CA ALA A 122 1.77 7.06 11.54
C ALA A 122 2.44 8.24 10.82
N LEU A 123 3.32 8.95 11.51
CA LEU A 123 4.05 10.12 11.03
C LEU A 123 5.56 9.83 11.07
N PRO A 124 6.10 9.18 10.04
CA PRO A 124 7.49 8.77 10.05
C PRO A 124 8.40 10.00 10.01
N ASP A 125 9.54 9.91 10.70
CA ASP A 125 10.59 10.92 10.57
C ASP A 125 11.27 10.79 9.21
N PHE A 126 10.84 11.55 8.20
CA PHE A 126 11.42 11.49 6.85
C PHE A 126 12.94 11.73 6.74
N LYS A 127 13.66 12.04 7.84
CA LYS A 127 15.13 11.99 7.89
C LYS A 127 15.69 10.58 8.12
N THR A 128 14.98 9.71 8.82
CA THR A 128 15.45 8.39 9.29
C THR A 128 14.49 7.23 8.99
N LYS A 129 13.20 7.53 8.80
CA LYS A 129 12.11 6.61 8.46
C LYS A 129 11.28 7.21 7.35
N PHE A 130 11.15 6.50 6.25
CA PHE A 130 10.56 7.05 5.03
C PHE A 130 9.11 6.63 4.81
N VAL A 131 8.60 5.73 5.66
CA VAL A 131 7.31 5.04 5.48
C VAL A 131 6.67 4.78 6.85
N PRO A 132 5.34 4.92 6.99
CA PRO A 132 4.62 4.49 8.18
C PRO A 132 4.78 2.98 8.42
N ASN A 133 5.07 2.57 9.66
CA ASN A 133 5.27 1.15 10.04
C ASN A 133 4.09 0.60 10.85
N CYS A 134 2.89 1.15 10.64
CA CYS A 134 1.65 0.74 11.27
C CYS A 134 0.92 -0.29 10.39
N ASN A 135 0.25 -1.28 10.99
CA ASN A 135 -0.68 -2.14 10.23
C ASN A 135 -1.92 -1.36 9.77
N ALA A 136 -2.44 -0.50 10.63
CA ALA A 136 -3.47 0.49 10.32
C ALA A 136 -3.22 1.73 11.19
N CYS A 137 -3.30 2.93 10.64
CA CYS A 137 -3.22 4.16 11.42
C CYS A 137 -3.94 5.31 10.71
N ALA A 138 -4.13 6.42 11.41
CA ALA A 138 -4.70 7.62 10.83
C ALA A 138 -3.89 8.86 11.18
N VAL A 139 -3.84 9.80 10.24
CA VAL A 139 -3.20 11.10 10.37
C VAL A 139 -4.16 12.17 9.90
N PHE A 140 -4.35 13.20 10.72
CA PHE A 140 -5.08 14.40 10.33
C PHE A 140 -4.14 15.60 10.42
N GLN A 141 -4.13 16.43 9.38
CA GLN A 141 -3.29 17.61 9.29
C GLN A 141 -4.18 18.79 8.97
N GLU A 142 -4.15 19.79 9.84
CA GLU A 142 -5.09 20.91 9.85
C GLU A 142 -4.38 22.19 9.41
N ASP A 143 -5.09 23.01 8.65
CA ASP A 143 -4.72 24.36 8.28
C ASP A 143 -3.36 24.45 7.58
N LEU A 144 -3.28 24.04 6.31
CA LEU A 144 -2.06 24.21 5.51
C LEU A 144 -1.73 25.71 5.34
N GLY A 145 -0.74 26.19 6.07
CA GLY A 145 -0.31 27.58 6.04
C GLY A 145 0.50 27.96 4.80
N SER A 146 0.75 29.27 4.65
CA SER A 146 1.50 29.87 3.52
C SER A 146 2.93 29.35 3.32
N GLY A 147 3.52 28.72 4.34
CA GLY A 147 4.81 28.05 4.28
C GLY A 147 4.77 26.60 3.79
N ASN A 148 3.63 26.12 3.27
CA ASN A 148 3.38 24.71 2.95
C ASN A 148 3.59 23.77 4.16
N ALA A 149 3.26 24.28 5.35
CA ALA A 149 3.31 23.56 6.61
C ALA A 149 1.94 23.62 7.28
N TYR A 150 1.46 22.49 7.77
CA TYR A 150 0.23 22.42 8.54
C TYR A 150 0.43 23.03 9.92
N LEU A 151 -0.55 23.82 10.38
CA LEU A 151 -0.47 24.44 11.70
C LEU A 151 -0.60 23.42 12.82
N LYS A 152 -1.41 22.37 12.63
CA LYS A 152 -1.56 21.26 13.57
C LYS A 152 -1.50 19.92 12.87
N THR A 153 -1.03 18.93 13.62
CA THR A 153 -0.96 17.54 13.19
C THR A 153 -1.51 16.66 14.29
N PHE A 154 -2.26 15.65 13.89
CA PHE A 154 -2.91 14.69 14.76
C PHE A 154 -2.61 13.28 14.27
N ALA A 155 -2.49 12.34 15.21
CA ALA A 155 -2.38 10.92 14.92
C ALA A 155 -3.46 10.13 15.66
N ALA A 156 -3.87 8.99 15.10
CA ALA A 156 -4.74 8.06 15.79
C ALA A 156 -4.05 7.56 17.06
N LYS A 157 -4.72 7.70 18.20
CA LYS A 157 -4.34 7.06 19.46
C LYS A 157 -5.05 5.72 19.64
N SER A 158 -6.25 5.62 19.08
CA SER A 158 -7.07 4.42 19.05
C SER A 158 -8.07 4.49 17.89
N GLY A 159 -8.63 3.35 17.52
CA GLY A 159 -9.65 3.26 16.47
C GLY A 159 -9.70 1.88 15.82
N GLN A 160 -10.62 1.73 14.88
CA GLN A 160 -10.77 0.52 14.08
C GLN A 160 -10.87 0.89 12.61
N LEU A 161 -10.16 0.15 11.76
CA LEU A 161 -10.34 0.14 10.32
C LEU A 161 -10.95 -1.20 9.93
N GLU A 162 -12.21 -1.21 9.50
CA GLU A 162 -12.80 -2.37 8.84
C GLU A 162 -12.55 -2.27 7.34
N ILE A 163 -11.98 -3.32 6.76
CA ILE A 163 -11.95 -3.56 5.31
C ILE A 163 -13.07 -4.55 5.01
N THR A 164 -14.11 -4.11 4.32
CA THR A 164 -15.28 -4.92 3.96
C THR A 164 -15.14 -5.57 2.59
N ALA A 165 -14.38 -4.94 1.70
CA ALA A 165 -14.03 -5.48 0.39
C ALA A 165 -12.62 -5.05 0.00
N LEU A 166 -11.89 -5.97 -0.64
CA LEU A 166 -10.52 -5.79 -1.10
C LEU A 166 -10.44 -6.38 -2.52
N VAL A 167 -10.23 -5.52 -3.52
CA VAL A 167 -9.87 -5.96 -4.87
C VAL A 167 -8.35 -6.01 -4.99
N THR A 168 -7.71 -4.89 -4.68
CA THR A 168 -6.26 -4.74 -4.54
C THR A 168 -5.99 -3.92 -3.27
N PRO A 169 -4.75 -3.87 -2.76
CA PRO A 169 -4.40 -2.97 -1.66
C PRO A 169 -4.85 -1.51 -1.87
N HIS A 170 -4.88 -1.03 -3.12
CA HIS A 170 -5.30 0.32 -3.47
C HIS A 170 -6.79 0.42 -3.86
N GLN A 171 -7.54 -0.68 -3.87
CA GLN A 171 -8.96 -0.72 -4.19
C GLN A 171 -9.71 -1.45 -3.08
N THR A 172 -9.93 -0.71 -2.00
CA THR A 172 -10.60 -1.17 -0.79
C THR A 172 -11.90 -0.41 -0.55
N ALA A 173 -12.84 -1.07 0.12
CA ALA A 173 -14.01 -0.45 0.69
C ALA A 173 -14.17 -0.88 2.14
N GLY A 174 -14.69 0.01 2.97
CA GLY A 174 -14.74 -0.26 4.39
C GLY A 174 -15.22 0.90 5.23
N VAL A 175 -14.89 0.82 6.52
CA VAL A 175 -15.36 1.76 7.52
C VAL A 175 -14.26 2.01 8.55
N ALA A 176 -13.90 3.27 8.77
CA ALA A 176 -13.14 3.69 9.95
C ALA A 176 -14.12 3.98 11.09
N ARG A 177 -13.91 3.42 12.28
CA ARG A 177 -14.78 3.60 13.46
C ARG A 177 -14.01 3.98 14.69
N TYR A 178 -14.69 4.74 15.55
CA TYR A 178 -14.23 5.03 16.90
C TYR A 178 -12.79 5.60 16.93
N VAL A 179 -12.45 6.42 15.94
CA VAL A 179 -11.07 6.90 15.77
C VAL A 179 -10.86 8.11 16.67
N GLU A 180 -9.95 7.97 17.63
CA GLU A 180 -9.49 9.04 18.51
C GLU A 180 -8.22 9.67 17.91
N LEU A 181 -8.37 10.85 17.31
CA LEU A 181 -7.25 11.63 16.77
C LEU A 181 -6.78 12.62 17.83
N ARG A 182 -5.48 12.58 18.17
CA ARG A 182 -4.88 13.41 19.22
C ARG A 182 -3.77 14.26 18.63
N GLU A 183 -3.69 15.51 19.06
CA GLU A 183 -2.64 16.44 18.64
C GLU A 183 -1.26 15.90 19.01
N VAL A 184 -0.33 16.01 18.05
CA VAL A 184 1.05 15.59 18.20
C VAL A 184 2.01 16.71 17.83
N VAL A 185 3.19 16.68 18.45
CA VAL A 185 4.29 17.58 18.15
C VAL A 185 5.53 16.78 17.77
N LYS A 186 6.24 17.26 16.74
CA LYS A 186 7.52 16.68 16.32
C LYS A 186 8.64 17.24 17.20
N ASP A 187 9.40 16.38 17.85
CA ASP A 187 10.64 16.77 18.52
C ASP A 187 11.70 17.18 17.49
N ALA A 188 12.23 18.39 17.62
CA ALA A 188 13.14 18.96 16.64
C ALA A 188 14.52 18.27 16.59
N THR A 189 14.89 17.57 17.66
CA THR A 189 16.21 16.93 17.80
C THR A 189 16.19 15.50 17.27
N THR A 190 15.20 14.73 17.71
CA THR A 190 15.07 13.29 17.43
C THR A 190 14.18 12.99 16.23
N GLY A 191 13.32 13.93 15.84
CA GLY A 191 12.32 13.74 14.80
C GLY A 191 11.12 12.89 15.22
N ALA A 192 11.11 12.36 16.44
CA ALA A 192 9.98 11.58 16.96
C ALA A 192 8.76 12.47 17.26
N TYR A 193 7.57 11.91 17.11
CA TYR A 193 6.32 12.54 17.49
C TYR A 193 5.90 12.13 18.91
N SER A 194 5.38 13.09 19.68
CA SER A 194 4.78 12.85 20.99
C SER A 194 3.43 13.53 21.09
N TRP A 195 2.57 13.02 21.98
CA TRP A 195 1.28 13.62 22.27
C TRP A 195 1.44 14.97 22.98
N VAL A 196 0.66 15.97 22.55
CA VAL A 196 0.59 17.26 23.24
C VAL A 196 -0.27 17.11 24.49
N GLU A 197 0.29 17.38 25.68
CA GLU A 197 -0.46 17.33 26.94
C GLU A 197 -1.56 18.40 26.95
N GLY A 198 -2.81 17.98 27.17
CA GLY A 198 -3.98 18.87 27.05
C GLY A 198 -4.24 19.36 25.62
N GLY A 199 -3.56 18.78 24.63
CA GLY A 199 -3.75 19.09 23.21
C GLY A 199 -5.14 18.71 22.71
N GLN A 200 -5.46 19.21 21.52
CA GLN A 200 -6.77 19.02 20.94
C GLN A 200 -7.05 17.54 20.58
N CYS A 201 -8.31 17.15 20.70
CA CYS A 201 -8.77 15.81 20.34
C CYS A 201 -9.99 15.85 19.43
N TYR A 202 -9.95 15.00 18.40
CA TYR A 202 -11.03 14.75 17.46
C TYR A 202 -11.51 13.30 17.55
N TRP A 203 -12.81 13.09 17.35
CA TRP A 203 -13.46 11.79 17.34
C TRP A 203 -14.18 11.55 16.02
N ILE A 204 -13.81 10.47 15.33
CA ILE A 204 -14.57 9.98 14.19
C ILE A 204 -15.38 8.78 14.68
N GLN A 205 -16.68 8.98 14.83
CA GLN A 205 -17.60 7.92 15.23
C GLN A 205 -17.59 6.80 14.18
N GLU A 206 -17.85 7.17 12.93
CA GLU A 206 -17.88 6.27 11.79
C GLU A 206 -17.65 7.06 10.51
N ALA A 207 -16.86 6.50 9.59
CA ALA A 207 -16.64 7.03 8.26
C ALA A 207 -16.47 5.89 7.26
N SER A 208 -17.41 5.76 6.34
CA SER A 208 -17.34 4.80 5.25
C SER A 208 -16.50 5.33 4.10
N TYR A 209 -15.86 4.42 3.38
CA TYR A 209 -15.15 4.71 2.14
C TYR A 209 -15.36 3.57 1.15
N ASP A 210 -15.35 3.89 -0.13
CA ASP A 210 -15.32 2.90 -1.22
C ASP A 210 -14.40 3.44 -2.31
N GLY A 211 -13.12 3.08 -2.23
CA GLY A 211 -12.11 3.43 -3.23
C GLY A 211 -11.98 2.39 -4.34
N ARG A 212 -12.95 1.48 -4.48
CA ARG A 212 -12.92 0.47 -5.55
C ARG A 212 -13.41 1.08 -6.85
N ARG A 213 -12.72 0.78 -7.94
CA ARG A 213 -13.18 1.20 -9.27
C ARG A 213 -14.24 0.22 -9.79
N PRO A 214 -15.21 0.70 -10.59
CA PRO A 214 -16.18 -0.17 -11.26
C PRO A 214 -15.56 -1.30 -12.10
N LYS A 215 -14.34 -1.08 -12.62
CA LYS A 215 -13.56 -2.05 -13.40
C LYS A 215 -12.28 -2.48 -12.68
N GLY A 216 -12.22 -2.35 -11.35
CA GLY A 216 -11.04 -2.74 -10.57
C GLY A 216 -10.68 -4.21 -10.73
N CYS A 217 -9.40 -4.53 -10.83
CA CYS A 217 -8.91 -5.89 -10.94
C CYS A 217 -7.48 -6.04 -10.39
N VAL A 218 -7.07 -7.29 -10.14
CA VAL A 218 -5.69 -7.63 -9.77
C VAL A 218 -4.91 -7.96 -11.06
N PRO A 219 -3.88 -7.18 -11.44
CA PRO A 219 -3.09 -7.46 -12.63
C PRO A 219 -2.50 -8.87 -12.60
N TYR A 220 -2.33 -9.46 -13.78
CA TYR A 220 -1.68 -10.77 -13.97
C TYR A 220 -2.33 -11.95 -13.25
N THR A 221 -3.48 -11.75 -12.62
CA THR A 221 -4.26 -12.82 -12.00
C THR A 221 -5.19 -13.44 -13.05
N PRO A 222 -5.17 -14.77 -13.24
CA PRO A 222 -6.07 -15.43 -14.19
C PRO A 222 -7.54 -15.11 -13.91
N ASN A 223 -8.29 -14.76 -14.96
CA ASN A 223 -9.71 -14.40 -14.87
C ASN A 223 -10.02 -13.18 -13.98
N ALA A 224 -9.05 -12.30 -13.72
CA ALA A 224 -9.30 -11.03 -13.02
C ALA A 224 -10.24 -10.09 -13.81
N CYS A 225 -10.37 -10.31 -15.11
CA CYS A 225 -11.27 -9.58 -16.01
C CYS A 225 -12.07 -10.56 -16.89
N PRO A 226 -13.18 -10.11 -17.51
CA PRO A 226 -13.83 -10.80 -18.61
C PRO A 226 -12.85 -11.24 -19.72
N ALA A 227 -13.21 -12.28 -20.47
CA ALA A 227 -12.31 -12.91 -21.45
C ALA A 227 -11.89 -12.00 -22.62
N ASP A 228 -12.64 -10.93 -22.89
CA ASP A 228 -12.38 -9.89 -23.88
C ASP A 228 -11.68 -8.66 -23.31
N GLN A 229 -11.23 -8.73 -22.05
CA GLN A 229 -10.58 -7.63 -21.33
C GLN A 229 -9.24 -8.08 -20.74
N PHE A 230 -8.40 -7.09 -20.45
CA PHE A 230 -7.12 -7.29 -19.78
C PHE A 230 -7.07 -6.43 -18.52
N CYS A 231 -6.55 -6.99 -17.42
CA CYS A 231 -6.33 -6.21 -16.21
C CYS A 231 -5.08 -5.35 -16.37
N MET A 232 -5.26 -4.10 -16.78
CA MET A 232 -4.19 -3.15 -17.03
C MET A 232 -3.63 -2.61 -15.70
N PRO A 233 -2.31 -2.74 -15.45
CA PRO A 233 -1.67 -2.10 -14.31
C PRO A 233 -1.85 -0.58 -14.31
N THR A 234 -2.24 -0.04 -13.17
CA THR A 234 -2.50 1.39 -12.99
C THR A 234 -1.47 2.10 -12.12
N ASN A 235 -0.64 1.34 -11.40
CA ASN A 235 0.52 1.84 -10.67
C ASN A 235 1.83 1.26 -11.22
N ALA A 236 2.95 1.76 -10.71
CA ALA A 236 4.29 1.39 -11.17
C ALA A 236 4.66 -0.06 -10.91
N VAL A 237 4.19 -0.61 -9.79
CA VAL A 237 4.54 -1.96 -9.32
C VAL A 237 3.61 -3.05 -9.83
N GLY A 238 2.46 -2.70 -10.40
CA GLY A 238 1.53 -3.68 -10.95
C GLY A 238 0.69 -4.41 -9.89
N THR A 239 0.63 -3.86 -8.68
CA THR A 239 -0.23 -4.35 -7.60
C THR A 239 -1.66 -3.85 -7.70
N ASP A 240 -1.94 -2.92 -8.64
CA ASP A 240 -3.27 -2.36 -8.84
C ASP A 240 -3.65 -2.25 -10.31
N GLY A 241 -4.92 -2.52 -10.65
CA GLY A 241 -5.35 -2.62 -12.03
C GLY A 241 -6.80 -2.23 -12.31
N GLU A 242 -7.05 -1.97 -13.60
CA GLU A 242 -8.37 -1.75 -14.17
C GLU A 242 -8.57 -2.64 -15.41
N CYS A 243 -9.72 -3.29 -15.53
CA CYS A 243 -10.08 -4.06 -16.71
C CYS A 243 -10.29 -3.13 -17.89
N VAL A 244 -9.45 -3.26 -18.92
CA VAL A 244 -9.55 -2.48 -20.16
C VAL A 244 -9.93 -3.36 -21.32
N THR A 245 -10.64 -2.74 -22.26
CA THR A 245 -10.85 -3.25 -23.60
C THR A 245 -9.68 -2.84 -24.49
N GLY A 246 -9.31 -3.72 -25.41
CA GLY A 246 -8.28 -3.45 -26.40
C GLY A 246 -8.87 -3.06 -27.75
N GLY A 247 -8.03 -2.50 -28.62
CA GLY A 247 -8.29 -2.30 -30.03
C GLY A 247 -7.44 -3.19 -30.92
N ALA A 248 -7.14 -2.69 -32.12
CA ALA A 248 -6.42 -3.43 -33.16
C ALA A 248 -4.97 -2.99 -33.36
N LYS A 249 -4.54 -1.89 -32.72
CA LYS A 249 -3.20 -1.32 -32.92
C LYS A 249 -2.13 -2.13 -32.22
N LEU A 250 -1.06 -2.40 -32.95
CA LEU A 250 0.07 -3.21 -32.54
C LEU A 250 1.13 -2.36 -31.83
N GLU A 251 2.10 -3.04 -31.22
CA GLU A 251 3.22 -2.40 -30.53
C GLU A 251 3.99 -1.46 -31.49
N GLY A 252 4.29 -0.26 -31.01
CA GLY A 252 4.96 0.80 -31.77
C GLY A 252 4.04 1.67 -32.63
N GLU A 253 2.77 1.30 -32.84
CA GLU A 253 1.83 2.12 -33.59
C GLU A 253 1.32 3.30 -32.76
N ALA A 254 1.07 4.44 -33.43
CA ALA A 254 0.48 5.61 -32.80
C ALA A 254 -0.93 5.31 -32.31
N CYS A 255 -1.26 5.66 -31.08
CA CYS A 255 -2.48 5.22 -30.40
C CYS A 255 -3.32 6.38 -29.86
N THR A 256 -4.53 6.09 -29.38
CA THR A 256 -5.42 7.05 -28.76
C THR A 256 -6.11 6.42 -27.56
N ARG A 257 -6.09 7.15 -26.43
CA ARG A 257 -6.85 6.79 -25.23
C ARG A 257 -8.28 7.27 -25.36
N VAL A 258 -9.23 6.55 -24.75
CA VAL A 258 -10.63 6.97 -24.70
C VAL A 258 -10.80 8.26 -23.89
N SER A 259 -10.05 8.42 -22.79
CA SER A 259 -9.96 9.67 -22.02
C SER A 259 -8.64 9.75 -21.24
N ASP A 260 -8.37 10.91 -20.63
CA ASP A 260 -7.19 11.11 -19.77
C ASP A 260 -7.30 10.34 -18.44
N THR A 261 -8.50 9.99 -18.03
CA THR A 261 -8.81 9.31 -16.75
C THR A 261 -9.09 7.81 -16.91
N GLN A 262 -9.25 7.30 -18.14
CA GLN A 262 -9.50 5.88 -18.42
C GLN A 262 -8.34 5.24 -19.19
N TRP A 263 -8.11 3.95 -18.95
CA TRP A 263 -7.02 3.20 -19.56
C TRP A 263 -7.40 2.47 -20.86
N ASP A 264 -8.68 2.49 -21.24
CA ASP A 264 -9.14 1.99 -22.54
C ASP A 264 -8.42 2.72 -23.69
N SER A 265 -7.96 1.96 -24.69
CA SER A 265 -7.26 2.51 -25.87
C SER A 265 -7.47 1.64 -27.10
N ASP A 266 -7.05 2.14 -28.25
CA ASP A 266 -7.07 1.41 -29.51
C ASP A 266 -5.94 0.38 -29.69
N CYS A 267 -5.08 0.20 -28.68
CA CYS A 267 -4.02 -0.81 -28.64
C CYS A 267 -4.56 -2.22 -28.35
N THR A 268 -3.97 -3.27 -28.93
CA THR A 268 -4.32 -4.66 -28.61
C THR A 268 -4.12 -4.96 -27.12
N LEU A 269 -4.90 -5.90 -26.57
CA LEU A 269 -4.79 -6.30 -25.15
C LEU A 269 -3.35 -6.67 -24.77
N GLY A 270 -2.91 -6.21 -23.59
CA GLY A 270 -1.52 -6.34 -23.13
C GLY A 270 -0.58 -5.23 -23.61
N LEU A 271 -1.09 -4.28 -24.41
CA LEU A 271 -0.38 -3.05 -24.78
C LEU A 271 -1.06 -1.83 -24.13
N ARG A 272 -0.27 -0.82 -23.78
CA ARG A 272 -0.71 0.44 -23.21
C ARG A 272 -0.38 1.60 -24.15
N CYS A 273 -1.35 2.48 -24.34
CA CYS A 273 -1.15 3.73 -25.05
C CYS A 273 -0.46 4.77 -24.14
N LEU A 274 0.79 5.13 -24.44
CA LEU A 274 1.59 6.07 -23.64
C LEU A 274 2.11 7.22 -24.49
N ASP A 275 1.86 8.46 -24.05
CA ASP A 275 2.45 9.67 -24.62
C ASP A 275 3.80 9.99 -23.95
N SER A 276 4.86 10.07 -24.77
CA SER A 276 6.20 10.46 -24.33
C SER A 276 6.60 11.87 -24.82
N GLY A 277 5.62 12.73 -25.13
CA GLY A 277 5.85 14.09 -25.66
C GLY A 277 6.19 14.16 -27.15
N MET A 278 6.37 13.00 -27.80
CA MET A 278 6.53 12.87 -29.26
C MET A 278 5.29 12.22 -29.91
N GLY A 279 4.19 12.11 -29.16
CA GLY A 279 2.98 11.40 -29.52
C GLY A 279 2.81 10.10 -28.74
N ALA A 280 1.56 9.66 -28.64
CA ALA A 280 1.20 8.44 -27.95
C ALA A 280 1.41 7.21 -28.84
N ILE A 281 2.09 6.18 -28.31
CA ILE A 281 2.29 4.90 -29.01
C ILE A 281 1.91 3.71 -28.12
N CYS A 282 1.50 2.60 -28.75
CA CYS A 282 1.23 1.34 -28.06
C CYS A 282 2.55 0.70 -27.58
N ARG A 283 2.67 0.45 -26.27
CA ARG A 283 3.84 -0.18 -25.66
C ARG A 283 3.45 -1.44 -24.90
N LYS A 284 4.31 -2.45 -24.93
CA LYS A 284 4.04 -3.69 -24.21
C LYS A 284 4.09 -3.50 -22.70
N VAL A 285 3.11 -4.09 -22.03
CA VAL A 285 3.01 -4.14 -20.58
C VAL A 285 3.65 -5.44 -20.08
N CYS A 286 4.26 -5.42 -18.90
CA CYS A 286 5.05 -6.52 -18.35
C CYS A 286 4.81 -6.76 -16.87
N ASP A 287 4.88 -8.02 -16.45
CA ASP A 287 4.65 -8.38 -15.05
C ASP A 287 5.93 -8.22 -14.22
N LEU A 288 6.05 -7.13 -13.46
CA LEU A 288 7.21 -6.87 -12.62
C LEU A 288 7.47 -7.95 -11.57
N HIS A 289 6.46 -8.72 -11.17
CA HIS A 289 6.59 -9.75 -10.16
C HIS A 289 6.92 -11.12 -10.74
N ALA A 290 6.83 -11.29 -12.06
CA ALA A 290 7.17 -12.53 -12.73
C ALA A 290 8.68 -12.68 -12.90
N ALA A 291 9.19 -13.90 -12.68
CA ALA A 291 10.55 -14.28 -13.06
C ALA A 291 10.81 -14.15 -14.58
N ALA A 292 9.74 -14.10 -15.39
CA ALA A 292 9.81 -13.77 -16.80
C ALA A 292 8.76 -12.69 -17.08
N PRO A 293 9.11 -11.39 -16.98
CA PRO A 293 8.15 -10.29 -17.06
C PRO A 293 7.49 -10.14 -18.45
N GLY A 294 7.95 -10.93 -19.43
CA GLY A 294 7.38 -10.95 -20.78
C GLY A 294 7.97 -9.90 -21.71
N CYS A 295 9.03 -9.20 -21.30
CA CYS A 295 9.64 -8.18 -22.13
C CYS A 295 10.49 -8.75 -23.27
N PRO A 296 10.48 -8.11 -24.47
CA PRO A 296 11.36 -8.47 -25.57
C PRO A 296 12.84 -8.38 -25.17
N VAL A 297 13.68 -9.16 -25.87
CA VAL A 297 15.14 -9.10 -25.70
C VAL A 297 15.63 -7.66 -25.94
N GLY A 298 16.47 -7.15 -25.04
CA GLY A 298 17.00 -5.79 -25.10
C GLY A 298 16.12 -4.73 -24.42
N THR A 299 15.03 -5.15 -23.77
CA THR A 299 14.17 -4.27 -22.97
C THR A 299 14.09 -4.75 -21.51
N HIS A 300 13.79 -3.85 -20.59
CA HIS A 300 13.52 -4.15 -19.19
C HIS A 300 12.08 -3.79 -18.83
N CYS A 301 11.51 -4.54 -17.89
CA CYS A 301 10.24 -4.20 -17.30
C CYS A 301 10.42 -3.08 -16.28
N GLY A 302 9.74 -1.94 -16.46
CA GLY A 302 9.90 -0.79 -15.56
C GLY A 302 9.15 0.47 -15.99
N GLY A 303 9.65 1.63 -15.55
CA GLY A 303 9.19 2.95 -16.03
C GLY A 303 7.89 3.48 -15.44
N GLY A 304 7.57 3.16 -14.19
CA GLY A 304 6.40 3.73 -13.50
C GLY A 304 5.04 3.16 -13.94
N TYR A 305 5.02 2.26 -14.93
CA TYR A 305 3.79 1.79 -15.57
C TYR A 305 3.81 0.33 -16.01
N ASN A 306 4.75 -0.48 -15.50
CA ASN A 306 4.92 -1.87 -15.92
C ASN A 306 5.13 -1.98 -17.45
N LEU A 307 6.04 -1.19 -18.01
CA LEU A 307 6.27 -1.16 -19.46
C LEU A 307 7.60 -1.80 -19.82
N CYS A 308 7.63 -2.48 -20.97
CA CYS A 308 8.88 -2.87 -21.59
C CYS A 308 9.53 -1.64 -22.21
N MET A 309 10.67 -1.25 -21.65
CA MET A 309 11.45 -0.09 -22.08
C MET A 309 12.80 -0.51 -22.61
N ASP A 310 13.25 0.16 -23.67
CA ASP A 310 14.60 0.00 -24.17
C ASP A 310 15.62 0.39 -23.09
N VAL A 311 16.69 -0.40 -22.98
CA VAL A 311 17.85 -0.12 -22.13
C VAL A 311 18.35 1.33 -22.30
N ALA A 312 18.36 1.83 -23.53
CA ALA A 312 18.77 3.20 -23.84
C ALA A 312 17.92 4.27 -23.11
N GLY A 313 16.60 4.02 -22.97
CA GLY A 313 15.69 4.90 -22.26
C GLY A 313 15.86 4.87 -20.74
N LEU A 314 16.50 3.84 -20.21
CA LEU A 314 16.76 3.65 -18.77
C LEU A 314 18.16 4.08 -18.33
N GLN A 315 19.01 4.55 -19.25
CA GLN A 315 20.42 4.88 -18.97
C GLN A 315 20.60 5.88 -17.82
N GLN A 316 19.67 6.83 -17.65
CA GLN A 316 19.74 7.82 -16.55
C GLN A 316 19.50 7.18 -15.18
N SER A 317 18.71 6.12 -15.13
CA SER A 317 18.42 5.33 -13.92
C SER A 317 19.49 4.27 -13.65
N GLY A 318 20.37 4.01 -14.63
CA GLY A 318 21.42 3.00 -14.53
C GLY A 318 20.91 1.58 -14.72
N ILE A 319 21.76 0.74 -15.33
CA ILE A 319 21.50 -0.68 -15.53
C ILE A 319 22.72 -1.47 -15.04
N ASP A 320 22.47 -2.63 -14.45
CA ASP A 320 23.48 -3.63 -14.11
C ASP A 320 23.01 -5.02 -14.58
N ASP A 321 23.93 -5.83 -15.09
CA ASP A 321 23.65 -7.19 -15.60
C ASP A 321 23.49 -8.23 -14.48
N ALA A 322 23.78 -7.88 -13.22
CA ALA A 322 23.65 -8.76 -12.06
C ALA A 322 22.24 -9.35 -11.99
N THR A 323 22.14 -10.67 -11.82
CA THR A 323 20.84 -11.30 -11.52
C THR A 323 20.45 -11.04 -10.07
N LEU A 324 19.17 -11.25 -9.74
CA LEU A 324 18.71 -11.17 -8.35
C LEU A 324 19.60 -11.99 -7.40
N GLY A 325 20.05 -11.37 -6.31
CA GLY A 325 20.97 -11.93 -5.32
C GLY A 325 22.45 -11.85 -5.67
N GLN A 326 22.83 -11.35 -6.85
CA GLN A 326 24.24 -11.17 -7.24
C GLN A 326 24.73 -9.75 -6.98
N THR A 327 26.06 -9.59 -6.86
CA THR A 327 26.70 -8.28 -6.73
C THR A 327 26.55 -7.47 -8.00
N CYS A 328 26.13 -6.22 -7.87
CA CYS A 328 26.10 -5.24 -8.95
C CYS A 328 27.50 -4.70 -9.23
N ALA A 329 28.13 -5.18 -10.30
CA ALA A 329 29.53 -4.93 -10.58
C ALA A 329 29.77 -3.74 -11.52
N THR A 330 28.84 -3.47 -12.42
CA THR A 330 28.99 -2.45 -13.47
C THR A 330 28.42 -1.10 -13.07
N ASN A 331 27.33 -1.12 -12.31
CA ASN A 331 26.69 0.07 -11.79
C ASN A 331 26.10 -0.23 -10.40
N PRO A 332 26.86 0.08 -9.33
CA PRO A 332 26.46 -0.19 -7.95
C PRO A 332 25.17 0.51 -7.51
N LYS A 333 24.69 1.48 -8.30
CA LYS A 333 23.48 2.27 -8.04
C LYS A 333 22.41 2.11 -9.12
N ALA A 334 22.50 1.06 -9.94
CA ALA A 334 21.51 0.83 -10.97
C ALA A 334 20.14 0.55 -10.35
N LEU A 335 19.13 1.24 -10.86
CA LEU A 335 17.73 0.98 -10.52
C LEU A 335 17.14 -0.19 -11.30
N TYR A 336 17.91 -0.74 -12.24
CA TYR A 336 17.55 -1.87 -13.06
C TYR A 336 18.69 -2.89 -13.05
N CYS A 337 18.53 -3.91 -12.24
CA CYS A 337 19.28 -5.16 -12.27
C CYS A 337 18.28 -6.33 -12.32
N GLY A 338 18.75 -7.57 -12.34
CA GLY A 338 17.94 -8.79 -12.36
C GLY A 338 18.25 -9.68 -13.56
N GLY A 339 18.80 -9.11 -14.63
CA GLY A 339 19.10 -9.80 -15.88
C GLY A 339 17.84 -10.24 -16.64
N ALA A 340 17.96 -10.48 -17.95
CA ALA A 340 16.89 -11.01 -18.81
C ALA A 340 15.52 -10.27 -18.70
N GLY A 341 15.57 -8.95 -18.44
CA GLY A 341 14.40 -8.11 -18.29
C GLY A 341 13.70 -8.17 -16.93
N GLN A 342 14.13 -9.05 -16.01
CA GLN A 342 13.66 -9.06 -14.63
C GLN A 342 13.94 -7.71 -13.96
N PRO A 343 13.01 -7.19 -13.15
CA PRO A 343 13.21 -5.96 -12.42
C PRO A 343 13.89 -6.20 -11.07
N GLY A 344 14.82 -5.32 -10.74
CA GLY A 344 15.58 -5.33 -9.50
C GLY A 344 16.36 -4.04 -9.36
N THR A 345 16.83 -3.75 -8.16
CA THR A 345 17.71 -2.60 -7.89
C THR A 345 18.98 -3.04 -7.20
N CYS A 346 20.07 -2.38 -7.52
CA CYS A 346 21.30 -2.51 -6.76
C CYS A 346 21.12 -1.78 -5.43
N TRP A 347 21.22 -2.54 -4.35
CA TRP A 347 21.11 -2.05 -2.98
C TRP A 347 22.42 -2.23 -2.27
N ASP A 348 22.89 -1.15 -1.64
CA ASP A 348 24.09 -1.13 -0.83
C ASP A 348 23.73 -0.93 0.64
N ASP A 349 23.96 -1.93 1.47
CA ASP A 349 23.39 -2.00 2.81
C ASP A 349 24.12 -1.12 3.83
N ASP A 350 25.44 -0.98 3.68
CA ASP A 350 26.29 -0.13 4.50
C ASP A 350 26.66 1.19 3.80
N GLY A 351 26.05 1.44 2.64
CA GLY A 351 26.21 2.64 1.82
C GLY A 351 27.58 2.74 1.12
N ASP A 352 27.76 3.80 0.32
CA ASP A 352 28.92 3.97 -0.58
C ASP A 352 30.30 3.88 0.08
N ASP A 353 30.38 4.07 1.41
CA ASP A 353 31.61 4.10 2.19
C ASP A 353 31.88 2.77 2.94
N GLY A 354 30.96 1.80 2.85
CA GLY A 354 31.02 0.51 3.53
C GLY A 354 31.80 -0.57 2.75
N PRO A 355 32.25 -1.65 3.43
CA PRO A 355 32.94 -2.76 2.78
C PRO A 355 32.03 -3.72 1.99
N MET A 356 30.72 -3.68 2.15
CA MET A 356 29.82 -4.57 1.42
C MET A 356 29.65 -4.08 -0.02
N ALA A 357 29.56 -5.03 -0.95
CA ALA A 357 29.30 -4.70 -2.34
C ALA A 357 27.79 -4.70 -2.57
N PRO A 358 27.25 -3.78 -3.39
CA PRO A 358 25.82 -3.71 -3.60
C PRO A 358 25.29 -4.98 -4.24
N ILE A 359 24.15 -5.45 -3.76
CA ILE A 359 23.48 -6.66 -4.23
C ILE A 359 22.23 -6.28 -5.00
N CYS A 360 22.00 -6.95 -6.12
CA CYS A 360 20.76 -6.84 -6.86
C CYS A 360 19.61 -7.48 -6.07
N ILE A 361 18.63 -6.69 -5.66
CA ILE A 361 17.44 -7.14 -4.94
C ILE A 361 16.18 -7.00 -5.81
N PRO A 362 15.17 -7.88 -5.69
CA PRO A 362 13.97 -7.83 -6.51
C PRO A 362 13.14 -6.60 -6.21
N PHE A 363 12.38 -6.15 -7.22
CA PHE A 363 11.24 -5.27 -6.99
C PHE A 363 10.19 -6.00 -6.15
N ALA A 364 9.96 -5.51 -4.94
CA ALA A 364 8.88 -5.95 -4.08
C ALA A 364 7.96 -4.76 -3.82
N SER A 365 6.74 -5.03 -3.36
CA SER A 365 5.99 -4.07 -2.56
C SER A 365 6.41 -4.33 -1.12
N ALA A 366 6.84 -3.32 -0.35
CA ALA A 366 7.05 -3.52 1.07
C ALA A 366 5.68 -3.59 1.75
N PRO A 367 5.34 -4.71 2.41
CA PRO A 367 4.31 -4.68 3.43
C PRO A 367 4.76 -3.69 4.52
N SER A 368 3.83 -3.23 5.36
CA SER A 368 4.20 -2.48 6.58
C SER A 368 5.05 -3.33 7.56
N GLN A 369 5.29 -4.61 7.25
CA GLN A 369 6.07 -5.58 8.00
C GLN A 369 7.41 -5.91 7.37
N CYS A 370 8.24 -4.89 7.11
CA CYS A 370 9.66 -5.19 7.03
C CYS A 370 10.10 -5.79 8.37
N VAL A 371 10.44 -7.09 8.38
CA VAL A 371 10.88 -7.78 9.58
C VAL A 371 12.18 -7.11 10.04
N ALA A 372 12.20 -6.68 11.30
CA ALA A 372 13.38 -6.09 11.91
C ALA A 372 14.64 -6.95 11.58
N PRO A 373 15.74 -6.33 11.15
CA PRO A 373 16.00 -4.89 11.19
C PRO A 373 15.42 -4.09 9.99
N ARG A 374 14.83 -4.75 8.98
CA ARG A 374 14.48 -4.11 7.71
C ARG A 374 13.45 -2.99 7.86
N THR A 375 13.58 -1.95 7.04
CA THR A 375 12.64 -0.81 6.93
C THR A 375 12.11 -0.72 5.51
N ALA A 376 10.91 -0.16 5.33
CA ALA A 376 10.39 0.13 4.00
C ALA A 376 11.12 1.36 3.43
N GLY A 377 11.80 1.21 2.30
CA GLY A 377 12.53 2.23 1.56
C GLY A 377 11.96 2.45 0.16
N TYR A 378 12.39 3.53 -0.52
CA TYR A 378 12.01 3.84 -1.90
C TYR A 378 13.19 3.63 -2.84
N ILE A 379 12.91 3.21 -4.08
CA ILE A 379 13.80 3.58 -5.19
C ILE A 379 13.42 4.99 -5.64
N ALA A 380 14.23 5.98 -5.27
CA ALA A 380 14.17 7.28 -5.93
C ALA A 380 14.84 7.14 -7.31
N TYR A 381 14.09 7.37 -8.38
CA TYR A 381 14.69 7.63 -9.68
C TYR A 381 15.65 8.82 -9.56
N LYS A 382 16.90 8.60 -9.95
CA LYS A 382 17.85 9.69 -10.16
C LYS A 382 17.26 10.57 -11.27
N SER A 383 16.87 11.81 -10.96
CA SER A 383 16.29 12.84 -11.86
C SER A 383 14.75 12.99 -11.93
N GLY A 384 13.96 12.26 -11.15
CA GLY A 384 12.50 12.44 -11.18
C GLY A 384 11.81 11.39 -10.34
N ILE A 385 11.49 11.73 -9.10
CA ILE A 385 11.08 10.81 -8.04
C ILE A 385 9.80 10.04 -8.41
N ASP A 386 9.92 8.75 -8.73
CA ASP A 386 8.85 7.79 -8.47
C ASP A 386 9.03 7.29 -7.04
N GLN A 387 8.09 7.63 -6.16
CA GLN A 387 8.08 7.21 -4.76
C GLN A 387 7.09 6.06 -4.56
N SER A 388 6.60 5.41 -5.62
CA SER A 388 5.53 4.42 -5.50
C SER A 388 6.00 2.98 -5.29
N THR A 389 7.30 2.71 -5.39
CA THR A 389 7.86 1.36 -5.18
C THR A 389 8.54 1.28 -3.83
N LEU A 390 7.97 0.44 -2.96
CA LEU A 390 8.42 0.19 -1.60
C LEU A 390 9.32 -1.06 -1.50
N PHE A 391 10.48 -0.99 -0.86
CA PHE A 391 11.36 -2.14 -0.64
C PHE A 391 11.62 -2.37 0.83
N CYS A 392 11.65 -3.64 1.30
CA CYS A 392 12.20 -3.93 2.61
C CYS A 392 13.72 -4.00 2.56
N ILE A 393 14.38 -2.91 2.94
CA ILE A 393 15.83 -2.78 3.00
C ILE A 393 16.33 -2.95 4.44
N PRO A 394 17.42 -3.67 4.72
CA PRO A 394 18.08 -3.55 6.01
C PRO A 394 18.50 -2.08 6.26
N PRO A 395 18.51 -1.61 7.51
CA PRO A 395 18.87 -0.24 7.83
C PRO A 395 20.40 -0.11 7.78
N PRO A 396 20.92 1.06 7.35
CA PRO A 396 22.36 1.34 7.34
C PRO A 396 22.98 1.36 8.75
#